data_AF-A0A944P3N5-F1
#
_entry.id   AF-A0A944P3N5-F1
#
_cell.length_a   1.000
_cell.length_b   1.000
_cell.length_c   1.000
_cell.angle_alpha   90.00
_cell.angle_beta   90.00
_cell.angle_gamma   90.00
#
_symmetry.space_group_name_H-M   'P 1'
#
loop_
_entity.id
_entity.type
_entity.pdbx_description
1 polymer ?
#
loop_
_entity_poly.entity_id
_entity_poly.type
_entity_poly.pdbx_seq_one_letter_code
_entity_poly.pdbx_strand_id
1 'polypeptide(L)'
;MSSDYPFADGYNLVWDLTGFRADEEIAHSVSLSRDQFLEVRHLFVLGDDPWMVAGEYHVAPSLWPRLCQAVPGLGFQRDVDYFLGARQALPDGRFWRPAAGAVPPGPVPPP
;
A
#
# COMPACT_ATOMS: atom_id res chain seq x y z
N MET A 1 10.41 -23.41 9.98
CA MET A 1 9.86 -22.06 10.20
C MET A 1 8.62 -21.99 9.33
N SER A 2 7.45 -22.22 9.95
CA SER A 2 6.17 -22.35 9.24
C SER A 2 5.72 -20.99 8.72
N SER A 3 5.12 -21.00 7.53
CA SER A 3 4.54 -19.86 6.81
C SER A 3 3.30 -19.28 7.51
N ASP A 4 3.44 -18.86 8.77
CA ASP A 4 2.30 -18.39 9.58
C ASP A 4 2.17 -16.86 9.57
N TYR A 5 2.96 -16.14 8.74
CA TYR A 5 2.70 -14.73 8.48
C TYR A 5 1.59 -14.67 7.43
N PRO A 6 0.35 -14.28 7.78
CA PRO A 6 -0.81 -14.45 6.92
C PRO A 6 -0.80 -13.48 5.73
N PHE A 7 0.27 -12.70 5.56
CA PHE A 7 0.50 -11.77 4.45
C PHE A 7 1.79 -12.09 3.68
N ALA A 8 2.41 -13.24 3.90
CA ALA A 8 3.72 -13.58 3.32
C ALA A 8 3.73 -13.60 1.78
N ASP A 9 2.56 -13.76 1.16
CA ASP A 9 2.39 -13.84 -0.29
C ASP A 9 1.67 -12.62 -0.89
N GLY A 10 1.16 -11.70 -0.06
CA GLY A 10 0.43 -10.50 -0.47
C GLY A 10 -0.91 -10.72 -1.19
N TYR A 11 -1.51 -11.92 -1.19
CA TYR A 11 -2.75 -12.19 -1.95
C TYR A 11 -4.00 -11.49 -1.37
N ASN A 12 -3.97 -11.10 -0.10
CA ASN A 12 -5.07 -10.45 0.60
C ASN A 12 -4.76 -9.02 1.01
N LEU A 13 -3.91 -8.38 0.22
CA LEU A 13 -3.53 -7.00 0.40
C LEU A 13 -4.04 -6.15 -0.75
N VAL A 14 -4.44 -4.94 -0.41
CA VAL A 14 -4.66 -3.84 -1.33
C VAL A 14 -3.64 -2.77 -0.99
N TRP A 15 -3.03 -2.16 -2.00
CA TRP A 15 -2.09 -1.07 -1.82
C TRP A 15 -2.75 0.22 -2.26
N ASP A 16 -2.64 1.26 -1.44
CA ASP A 16 -3.22 2.56 -1.75
C ASP A 16 -2.14 3.61 -1.79
N LEU A 17 -2.11 4.34 -2.89
CA LEU A 17 -1.38 5.57 -3.01
C LEU A 17 -2.32 6.71 -2.59
N THR A 18 -2.02 7.29 -1.43
CA THR A 18 -2.83 8.36 -0.83
C THR A 18 -2.02 9.65 -0.78
N GLY A 19 -2.59 10.73 -1.29
CA GLY A 19 -2.05 12.08 -1.21
C GLY A 19 -2.76 12.90 -0.15
N PHE A 20 -2.01 13.52 0.74
CA PHE A 20 -2.50 14.39 1.82
C PHE A 20 -2.13 15.84 1.56
N ARG A 21 -3.08 16.76 1.76
CA ARG A 21 -2.81 18.21 1.80
C ARG A 21 -2.18 18.57 3.15
N ALA A 22 -1.71 19.81 3.26
CA ALA A 22 -1.08 20.34 4.47
C ALA A 22 -1.97 20.30 5.73
N ASP A 23 -3.29 20.20 5.58
CA ASP A 23 -4.28 20.07 6.66
C ASP A 23 -4.67 18.61 6.95
N GLU A 24 -3.90 17.66 6.43
CA GLU A 24 -4.15 16.20 6.52
C GLU A 24 -5.41 15.74 5.78
N GLU A 25 -6.05 16.60 4.97
CA GLU A 25 -7.14 16.19 4.09
C GLU A 25 -6.62 15.29 2.96
N ILE A 26 -7.34 14.21 2.67
CA ILE A 26 -7.05 13.33 1.53
C ILE A 26 -7.37 14.08 0.23
N ALA A 27 -6.33 14.49 -0.50
CA ALA A 27 -6.44 15.12 -1.81
C ALA A 27 -6.79 14.10 -2.90
N HIS A 28 -6.25 12.89 -2.78
CA HIS A 28 -6.37 11.83 -3.76
C HIS A 28 -6.09 10.48 -3.10
N SER A 29 -6.79 9.43 -3.53
CA SER A 29 -6.49 8.06 -3.14
C SER A 29 -6.76 7.16 -4.34
N VAL A 30 -5.77 6.34 -4.70
CA VAL A 30 -5.92 5.32 -5.75
C VAL A 30 -5.41 3.98 -5.25
N SER A 31 -6.21 2.94 -5.45
CA SER A 31 -5.81 1.57 -5.14
C SER A 31 -5.04 0.97 -6.32
N LEU A 32 -3.93 0.32 -6.03
CA LEU A 32 -3.12 -0.43 -6.99
C LEU A 32 -3.58 -1.89 -7.00
N SER A 33 -3.63 -2.47 -8.19
CA SER A 33 -3.70 -3.92 -8.33
C SER A 33 -2.39 -4.57 -7.85
N ARG A 34 -2.43 -5.89 -7.62
CA ARG A 34 -1.22 -6.66 -7.29
C ARG A 34 -0.14 -6.51 -8.35
N ASP A 35 -0.49 -6.56 -9.63
CA ASP A 35 0.48 -6.46 -10.72
C ASP A 35 1.13 -5.07 -10.74
N GLN A 36 0.33 -4.01 -10.55
CA GLN A 36 0.83 -2.64 -10.44
C GLN A 36 1.76 -2.48 -9.22
N PHE A 37 1.37 -3.05 -8.07
CA PHE A 37 2.23 -3.05 -6.88
C PHE A 37 3.55 -3.79 -7.15
N LEU A 38 3.50 -4.98 -7.73
CA LEU A 38 4.70 -5.77 -8.04
C LEU A 38 5.63 -5.02 -9.01
N GLU A 39 5.07 -4.26 -9.94
CA GLU A 39 5.83 -3.40 -10.84
C GLU A 39 6.51 -2.26 -10.11
N VAL A 40 5.87 -1.62 -9.12
CA VAL A 40 6.45 -0.42 -8.47
C VAL A 40 7.19 -0.69 -7.16
N ARG A 41 6.99 -1.83 -6.50
CA ARG A 41 7.53 -2.12 -5.16
C ARG A 41 9.04 -2.00 -5.07
N HIS A 42 9.75 -2.29 -6.16
CA HIS A 42 11.21 -2.22 -6.24
C HIS A 42 11.76 -0.78 -6.22
N LEU A 43 10.89 0.23 -6.37
CA LEU A 43 11.23 1.64 -6.23
C LEU A 43 11.39 2.06 -4.76
N PHE A 44 10.97 1.21 -3.82
CA PHE A 44 10.97 1.49 -2.39
C PHE A 44 12.01 0.61 -1.67
N VAL A 45 12.58 1.14 -0.59
CA VAL A 45 13.47 0.37 0.30
C VAL A 45 12.61 -0.32 1.35
N LEU A 46 12.22 -1.56 1.07
CA LEU A 46 11.21 -2.29 1.86
C LEU A 46 11.76 -3.11 3.04
N GLY A 47 13.06 -3.40 3.06
CA GLY A 47 13.66 -4.22 4.13
C GLY A 47 12.92 -5.54 4.34
N ASP A 48 12.56 -5.81 5.59
CA ASP A 48 11.84 -7.03 6.01
C ASP A 48 10.31 -6.94 5.82
N ASP A 49 9.80 -5.86 5.20
CA ASP A 49 8.38 -5.65 4.90
C ASP A 49 8.13 -5.57 3.38
N PRO A 50 8.36 -6.66 2.63
CA PRO A 50 8.26 -6.68 1.17
C PRO A 50 6.86 -6.41 0.62
N TRP A 51 5.86 -6.36 1.50
CA TRP A 51 4.45 -6.16 1.16
C TRP A 51 3.86 -4.88 1.75
N MET A 52 4.68 -4.02 2.37
CA MET A 52 4.29 -2.73 2.94
C MET A 52 3.18 -2.81 4.02
N VAL A 53 3.16 -3.89 4.81
CA VAL A 53 2.16 -4.14 5.85
C VAL A 53 2.47 -3.36 7.12
N ALA A 54 3.73 -3.05 7.38
CA ALA A 54 4.18 -2.45 8.64
C ALA A 54 4.07 -0.90 8.67
N GLY A 55 3.75 -0.26 7.55
CA GLY A 55 3.73 1.21 7.49
C GLY A 55 3.26 1.82 6.19
N GLU A 56 3.42 3.14 6.10
CA GLU A 56 3.29 3.94 4.88
C GLU A 56 4.67 4.37 4.42
N TYR A 57 4.90 4.28 3.12
CA TYR A 57 6.17 4.60 2.49
C TYR A 57 6.02 5.90 1.72
N HIS A 58 6.82 6.89 2.07
CA HIS A 58 6.79 8.19 1.42
C HIS A 58 7.15 8.07 -0.07
N VAL A 59 6.35 8.72 -0.91
CA VAL A 59 6.50 8.75 -2.37
C VAL A 59 7.20 10.03 -2.77
N ALA A 60 8.53 9.98 -2.80
CA ALA A 60 9.34 11.12 -3.19
C ALA A 60 9.03 11.58 -4.64
N PRO A 61 9.11 12.89 -4.94
CA PRO A 61 8.86 13.42 -6.29
C PRO A 61 9.67 12.77 -7.42
N SER A 62 10.86 12.24 -7.10
CA SER A 62 11.69 11.51 -8.05
C SER A 62 11.08 10.19 -8.53
N LEU A 63 10.13 9.62 -7.79
CA LEU A 63 9.45 8.36 -8.13
C LEU A 63 8.23 8.58 -9.04
N TRP A 64 7.68 9.80 -9.07
CA TRP A 64 6.42 10.11 -9.73
C TRP A 64 6.35 9.68 -11.20
N PRO A 65 7.36 9.94 -12.05
CA PRO A 65 7.28 9.55 -13.46
C PRO A 65 7.14 8.03 -13.65
N ARG A 66 7.82 7.23 -12.82
CA ARG A 66 7.75 5.77 -12.89
C ARG A 66 6.41 5.25 -12.37
N LEU A 67 5.87 5.87 -11.33
CA LEU A 67 4.55 5.51 -10.81
C LEU A 67 3.43 5.84 -11.80
N CYS A 68 3.48 6.99 -12.48
CA CYS A 68 2.53 7.32 -13.54
C CYS A 68 2.58 6.36 -14.74
N GLN A 69 3.74 5.75 -15.02
CA GLN A 69 3.87 4.74 -16.08
C GLN A 69 3.19 3.42 -15.69
N ALA A 70 3.38 2.97 -14.46
CA ALA A 70 2.81 1.71 -13.96
C ALA A 70 1.32 1.82 -13.59
N VAL A 71 0.83 3.01 -13.23
CA VAL A 71 -0.54 3.25 -12.78
C VAL A 71 -1.23 4.24 -13.73
N PRO A 72 -1.93 3.75 -14.77
CA PRO A 72 -2.64 4.62 -15.70
C PRO A 72 -3.65 5.52 -14.99
N GLY A 73 -3.65 6.81 -15.34
CA GLY A 73 -4.54 7.81 -14.74
C GLY A 73 -4.04 8.41 -13.43
N LEU A 74 -2.89 7.96 -12.91
CA LEU A 74 -2.26 8.58 -11.75
C LEU A 74 -1.69 9.96 -12.10
N GLY A 75 -2.02 10.96 -11.28
CA GLY A 75 -1.47 12.31 -11.35
C GLY A 75 -1.00 12.82 -9.99
N PHE A 76 0.18 13.42 -9.96
CA PHE A 76 0.76 14.01 -8.76
C PHE A 76 0.58 15.53 -8.73
N GLN A 77 0.37 16.09 -7.54
CA GLN A 77 0.28 17.53 -7.27
C GLN A 77 1.48 17.95 -6.43
N ARG A 78 2.04 19.14 -6.70
CA ARG A 78 3.27 19.62 -6.04
C ARG A 78 3.12 19.87 -4.54
N ASP A 79 1.94 20.28 -4.10
CA ASP A 79 1.66 20.68 -2.72
C ASP A 79 0.90 19.59 -1.94
N VAL A 80 1.11 18.33 -2.32
CA VAL A 80 0.47 17.15 -1.73
C VAL A 80 1.54 16.13 -1.39
N ASP A 81 1.51 15.64 -0.15
CA ASP A 81 2.41 14.60 0.33
C ASP A 81 1.82 13.22 0.06
N TYR A 82 2.53 12.40 -0.70
CA TYR A 82 2.03 11.10 -1.13
C TYR A 82 2.69 9.96 -0.37
N PHE A 83 1.88 8.98 0.03
CA PHE A 83 2.33 7.77 0.70
C PHE A 83 1.70 6.53 0.06
N LEU A 84 2.48 5.47 -0.02
CA LEU A 84 2.03 4.15 -0.43
C LEU A 84 1.95 3.25 0.80
N GLY A 85 0.80 2.67 1.08
CA GLY A 85 0.60 1.75 2.19
C GLY A 85 -0.22 0.54 1.78
N ALA A 86 -0.13 -0.55 2.56
CA ALA A 86 -1.00 -1.70 2.38
C ALA A 86 -2.16 -1.72 3.39
N ARG A 87 -3.30 -2.24 2.95
CA ARG A 87 -4.44 -2.64 3.77
C ARG A 87 -4.75 -4.10 3.51
N GLN A 88 -5.14 -4.81 4.54
CA GLN A 88 -5.72 -6.13 4.42
C GLN A 88 -7.13 -6.04 3.84
N ALA A 89 -7.39 -6.81 2.79
CA ALA A 89 -8.75 -7.11 2.35
C ALA A 89 -9.32 -8.22 3.23
N LEU A 90 -10.45 -7.93 3.89
CA LEU A 90 -11.15 -8.90 4.73
C LEU A 90 -12.18 -9.69 3.93
N PRO A 91 -12.52 -10.94 4.34
CA PRO A 91 -13.52 -11.76 3.65
C PRO A 91 -14.91 -11.12 3.52
N ASP A 92 -15.23 -10.18 4.41
CA ASP A 92 -16.51 -9.45 4.45
C ASP A 92 -16.51 -8.17 3.62
N GLY A 93 -15.46 -7.94 2.82
CA GLY A 93 -15.31 -6.76 1.95
C GLY A 93 -14.82 -5.51 2.67
N ARG A 94 -14.52 -5.57 3.97
CA ARG A 94 -13.91 -4.46 4.70
C ARG A 94 -12.40 -4.41 4.46
N PHE A 95 -11.83 -3.23 4.62
CA PHE A 95 -10.39 -3.04 4.65
C PHE A 95 -9.92 -2.82 6.08
N TRP A 96 -8.82 -3.47 6.45
CA TRP A 96 -8.19 -3.29 7.74
C TRP A 96 -6.73 -2.92 7.56
N ARG A 97 -6.27 -1.94 8.33
CA ARG A 97 -4.86 -1.60 8.40
C ARG A 97 -4.36 -1.93 9.80
N PRO A 98 -3.28 -2.73 9.94
CA PRO A 98 -2.69 -2.96 11.24
C PRO A 98 -2.18 -1.65 11.82
N ALA A 99 -2.70 -1.25 12.98
CA ALA A 99 -1.98 -0.31 13.84
C ALA A 99 -0.85 -1.06 14.55
N ALA A 100 0.21 -0.34 14.94
CA ALA A 100 1.30 -0.94 15.71
C ALA A 100 0.75 -1.65 16.97
N GLY A 101 1.02 -2.95 17.10
CA GLY A 101 0.53 -3.78 18.21
C GLY A 101 -0.91 -4.31 18.09
N ALA A 102 -1.60 -4.07 16.97
CA ALA A 102 -2.96 -4.57 16.75
C ALA A 102 -3.00 -6.05 16.35
N VAL A 103 -3.99 -6.78 16.88
CA VAL A 103 -4.28 -8.16 16.49
C VAL A 103 -5.16 -8.14 15.22
N PRO A 104 -4.84 -8.92 14.18
CA PRO A 104 -5.65 -8.99 12.96
C PRO A 104 -7.10 -9.41 13.25
N PRO A 105 -8.10 -8.81 12.57
CA PRO A 105 -9.52 -8.99 12.89
C PRO A 105 -10.11 -10.35 12.47
N GLY A 106 -9.30 -11.28 11.97
CA GLY A 106 -9.76 -12.62 11.57
C GLY A 106 -8.82 -13.33 10.60
N PRO A 107 -9.17 -14.56 10.20
CA PRO A 107 -8.39 -15.32 9.22
C PRO A 107 -8.35 -14.58 7.89
N VAL A 108 -7.14 -14.49 7.33
CA VAL A 108 -6.89 -14.02 5.96
C VAL A 108 -7.51 -15.04 4.98
N PRO A 109 -8.23 -14.61 3.91
CA PRO A 109 -8.75 -15.53 2.90
C PRO A 109 -7.62 -16.38 2.28
N PRO A 110 -7.87 -17.64 1.90
CA PRO A 110 -6.90 -18.41 1.12
C PRO A 110 -6.69 -17.78 -0.29
N PRO A 111 -5.52 -17.97 -0.92
CA PRO A 111 -5.22 -17.48 -2.27
C PRO A 111 -6.10 -18.11 -3.36
#